data_AF-H1L0F1-F1
#
_entry.id   AF-H1L0F1-F1
#
_cell.length_a   1.000
_cell.length_b   1.000
_cell.length_c   1.000
_cell.angle_alpha   90.00
_cell.angle_beta   90.00
_cell.angle_gamma   90.00
#
_symmetry.space_group_name_H-M   'P 1'
#
loop_
_entity.id
_entity.type
_entity.pdbx_description
1 polymer ?
#
loop_
_entity_poly.entity_id
_entity_poly.type
_entity_poly.pdbx_seq_one_letter_code
_entity_poly.pdbx_strand_id
1 'polypeptide(L)' 'MIIINIRMITPIKIVNVVDNEVFLMQAVHQESDVIPENIDCIRAMLQMEDDNFKSIEKTNKSLRIN' A
#
# COMPACT_ATOMS: atom_id res chain seq x y z
N MET A 1 -1.95 -0.07 15.76
CA MET A 1 -0.76 -0.68 16.36
C MET A 1 -0.84 -2.19 16.21
N ILE A 2 -0.51 -2.74 15.04
CA ILE A 2 -0.17 -4.17 14.89
C ILE A 2 1.34 -4.21 14.66
N ILE A 3 2.09 -4.42 15.74
CA ILE A 3 3.51 -4.73 15.68
C ILE A 3 3.60 -6.21 15.28
N ILE A 4 3.96 -6.50 14.03
CA ILE A 4 4.35 -7.85 13.64
C ILE A 4 5.65 -8.15 14.41
N ASN A 5 5.57 -9.06 15.38
CA ASN A 5 6.66 -9.43 16.26
C ASN A 5 7.66 -10.29 15.47
N ILE A 6 8.55 -9.62 14.73
CA ILE A 6 9.58 -10.28 13.94
C ILE A 6 10.85 -10.33 14.78
N ARG A 7 11.11 -11.52 15.33
CA ARG A 7 12.37 -11.86 15.99
C ARG A 7 13.51 -11.69 14.98
N MET A 8 14.31 -10.64 15.18
CA MET A 8 15.49 -10.29 14.39
C MET A 8 16.47 -11.47 14.29
N ILE A 9 16.56 -12.09 13.11
CA ILE A 9 17.71 -12.92 12.72
C ILE A 9 18.02 -12.66 11.24
N THR A 10 18.47 -11.44 10.90
CA THR A 10 19.37 -11.20 9.75
C THR A 10 19.79 -9.72 9.73
N PRO A 11 21.07 -9.39 9.56
CA PRO A 11 21.53 -8.02 9.51
C PRO A 11 21.13 -7.38 8.16
N ILE A 12 20.00 -6.66 8.16
CA ILE A 12 19.64 -5.61 7.19
C ILE A 12 19.68 -6.05 5.71
N LYS A 13 18.76 -6.93 5.33
CA LYS A 13 18.07 -6.93 4.02
C LYS A 13 16.65 -7.45 4.24
N ILE A 14 15.67 -6.54 4.19
CA ILE A 14 14.25 -6.84 4.45
C ILE A 14 13.60 -7.56 3.26
N VAL A 15 14.29 -7.58 2.11
CA VAL A 15 13.91 -8.31 0.90
C VAL A 15 14.99 -9.35 0.61
N ASN A 16 14.59 -10.61 0.46
CA ASN A 16 15.47 -11.72 0.11
C ASN A 16 14.84 -12.58 -1.00
N VAL A 17 15.66 -13.16 -1.87
CA VAL A 17 15.21 -14.07 -2.93
C VAL A 17 16.01 -15.36 -2.84
N VAL A 18 15.33 -16.50 -2.76
CA VAL A 18 15.93 -17.83 -2.73
C VAL A 18 15.31 -18.62 -3.87
N ASP A 19 16.13 -19.03 -4.85
CA ASP A 19 15.68 -19.66 -6.09
C ASP A 19 14.56 -18.87 -6.77
N ASN A 20 13.31 -19.33 -6.65
CA ASN A 20 12.12 -18.73 -7.23
C ASN A 20 11.16 -18.13 -6.18
N GLU A 21 11.59 -17.98 -4.93
CA GLU A 21 10.77 -17.46 -3.82
C GLU A 21 11.30 -16.11 -3.30
N VAL A 22 10.38 -15.18 -3.01
CA VAL A 22 10.67 -13.84 -2.48
C VAL A 22 10.15 -13.71 -1.05
N PHE A 23 11.04 -13.32 -0.13
CA PHE A 23 10.72 -13.04 1.27
C PHE A 23 10.82 -11.53 1.51
N LEU A 24 9.76 -10.93 2.04
CA LEU A 24 9.75 -9.52 2.42
C LEU A 24 8.95 -9.26 3.69
N MET A 25 9.26 -8.16 4.36
CA MET A 25 8.49 -7.67 5.52
C MET A 25 8.06 -6.23 5.27
N GLN A 26 6.83 -5.92 5.65
CA GLN A 26 6.22 -4.60 5.51
C GLN A 26 5.56 -4.18 6.81
N ALA A 27 5.51 -2.87 7.03
CA ALA A 27 4.73 -2.25 8.09
C ALA A 27 3.53 -1.56 7.46
N VAL A 28 2.35 -1.74 8.04
CA VAL A 28 1.10 -1.16 7.54
C VAL A 28 0.54 -0.22 8.60
N HIS A 29 0.26 1.03 8.22
CA HIS A 29 -0.40 1.99 9.09
C HIS A 29 -1.91 1.78 9.03
N GLN A 30 -2.39 0.85 9.86
CA GLN A 30 -3.76 0.30 9.82
C GLN A 30 -4.90 1.33 9.81
N GLU A 31 -4.66 2.54 10.28
CA GLU A 31 -5.68 3.59 10.40
C GLU A 31 -5.85 4.44 9.14
N SER A 32 -4.84 4.51 8.27
CA SER A 32 -4.84 5.43 7.13
C SER A 32 -4.63 4.74 5.78
N ASP A 33 -4.17 3.50 5.78
CA ASP A 33 -3.86 2.71 4.58
C ASP A 33 -5.09 2.35 3.74
N VAL A 34 -6.30 2.61 4.24
CA VAL A 34 -7.57 2.34 3.53
C VAL A 34 -8.28 3.62 3.05
N ILE A 35 -7.72 4.79 3.37
CA ILE A 35 -8.36 6.08 3.10
C ILE A 35 -8.32 6.42 1.60
N PRO A 36 -7.17 6.32 0.89
CA PRO A 36 -7.12 6.52 -0.56
C PRO A 36 -8.04 5.59 -1.36
N GLU A 37 -8.10 4.33 -0.96
CA GLU A 37 -8.81 3.23 -1.62
C GLU A 37 -10.31 3.48 -1.61
N ASN A 38 -10.83 4.01 -0.50
CA ASN A 38 -12.23 4.37 -0.40
C ASN A 38 -12.59 5.54 -1.32
N ILE A 39 -11.69 6.51 -1.51
CA ILE A 39 -11.93 7.64 -2.43
C ILE A 39 -11.97 7.14 -3.87
N ASP A 40 -11.03 6.27 -4.26
CA ASP A 40 -11.01 5.69 -5.60
C ASP A 40 -12.20 4.76 -5.86
N CYS A 41 -12.63 4.01 -4.84
CA CYS A 41 -13.83 3.17 -4.90
C CYS A 41 -15.09 4.00 -5.21
N ILE A 42 -15.27 5.16 -4.55
CA ILE A 42 -16.40 6.06 -4.84
C ILE A 42 -16.38 6.51 -6.30
N ARG A 43 -15.21 6.86 -6.84
CA ARG A 43 -15.11 7.29 -8.25
C ARG A 43 -15.41 6.16 -9.22
N ALA A 44 -14.99 4.93 -8.91
CA ALA A 44 -15.28 3.75 -9.70
C ALA A 44 -16.79 3.40 -9.67
N MET A 45 -17.40 3.37 -8.48
CA MET A 45 -18.82 3.02 -8.31
C MET A 45 -19.75 4.02 -9.01
N LEU A 46 -19.37 5.30 -9.01
CA LEU A 46 -20.15 6.38 -9.62
C LEU A 46 -19.76 6.68 -11.07
N GLN A 47 -18.86 5.89 -11.67
CA GLN A 47 -18.36 6.08 -13.04
C GLN A 47 -17.87 7.52 -13.28
N MET A 48 -17.22 8.10 -12.26
CA MET A 48 -16.69 9.47 -12.33
C MET A 48 -15.31 9.55 -13.00
N GLU A 49 -14.59 8.43 -13.02
CA GLU A 49 -13.29 8.26 -13.68
C GLU A 49 -13.18 6.81 -14.14
N ASP A 50 -12.99 6.60 -15.44
CA ASP A 50 -12.87 5.27 -16.06
C ASP A 50 -11.44 4.73 -15.96
N ASP A 51 -10.45 5.63 -15.84
CA ASP A 51 -9.03 5.27 -15.74
C ASP A 51 -8.60 5.19 -14.27
N ASN A 52 -8.32 3.97 -13.81
CA ASN A 52 -7.91 3.71 -12.44
C ASN A 52 -6.65 4.48 -12.04
N PHE A 53 -5.67 4.63 -12.94
CA PHE A 53 -4.42 5.34 -12.64
C PHE A 53 -4.66 6.84 -12.48
N LYS A 54 -5.57 7.43 -13.26
CA LYS A 54 -5.96 8.83 -13.08
C LYS A 54 -6.68 9.07 -11.76
N SER A 55 -7.52 8.13 -11.32
CA SER A 55 -8.17 8.25 -10.00
C SER A 55 -7.14 8.24 -8.88
N ILE A 56 -6.20 7.28 -8.92
CA ILE A 56 -5.12 7.16 -7.94
C ILE A 56 -4.26 8.42 -7.93
N GLU A 57 -3.81 8.91 -9.09
CA GLU A 57 -3.00 10.13 -9.18
C GLU A 57 -3.74 11.33 -8.57
N LYS A 58 -5.05 11.44 -8.83
CA LYS A 58 -5.89 12.50 -8.28
C LYS A 58 -6.01 12.39 -6.76
N THR A 59 -6.23 11.18 -6.24
CA THR A 59 -6.27 10.92 -4.79
C THR A 59 -4.93 11.22 -4.13
N ASN A 60 -3.83 10.72 -4.70
CA ASN A 60 -2.48 10.94 -4.22
C ASN A 60 -2.14 12.43 -4.14
N LYS A 61 -2.44 13.18 -5.21
CA LYS A 61 -2.26 14.64 -5.25
C LYS A 61 -3.12 15.37 -4.22
N SER A 62 -4.36 14.95 -4.00
CA SER A 62 -5.26 15.56 -3.02
C SER A 62 -4.84 15.29 -1.57
N LEU A 63 -4.39 14.07 -1.27
CA LEU A 63 -3.96 13.65 0.07
C LEU A 63 -2.47 13.93 0.34
N ARG A 64 -1.71 14.40 -0.67
CA ARG A 64 -0.27 14.64 -0.60
C ARG A 64 0.53 13.38 -0.25
N ILE A 65 0.11 12.25 -0.80
CA ILE A 65 0.79 10.95 -0.71
C ILE A 65 1.34 10.59 -2.09
N ASN A 66 2.37 9.73 -2.16
CA ASN A 66 3.19 9.53 -3.35
C ASN A 66 3.19 8.07 -3.79
#